data_AF-A0A2J8WYU6-F1
#
_entry.id   AF-A0A2J8WYU6-F1
#
_cell.length_a   1.000
_cell.length_b   1.000
_cell.length_c   1.000
_cell.angle_alpha   90.00
_cell.angle_beta   90.00
_cell.angle_gamma   90.00
#
_symmetry.space_group_name_H-M   'P 1'
#
loop_
_entity.id
_entity.type
_entity.pdbx_description
1 polymer ?
#
loop_
_entity_poly.entity_id
_entity_poly.type
_entity_poly.pdbx_seq_one_letter_code
_entity_poly.pdbx_strand_id
1 'polypeptide(L)'
;MDKEKLDGKIEYCNYAVDSSVENMYVNKVWVQCENENCLKWRLLSSEDTAKVDHDEPWYCFMNTDSRYNNCSISEEDFPEESQLHQCGFKIVYSQLPLGSLVLVKLQKWPSWPGILCPDRFKGKYVT
;
A
#
# COMPACT_ATOMS: atom_id res chain seq x y z
N MET A 1 -20.22 35.07 -10.90
CA MET A 1 -19.07 34.32 -11.43
C MET A 1 -17.97 34.61 -10.46
N ASP A 2 -17.94 33.85 -9.36
CA ASP A 2 -17.14 34.21 -8.19
C ASP A 2 -16.50 32.91 -7.68
N LYS A 3 -15.18 32.85 -7.86
CA LYS A 3 -14.32 31.78 -7.39
C LYS A 3 -14.19 31.93 -5.88
N GLU A 4 -14.93 31.14 -5.11
CA GLU A 4 -14.62 30.99 -3.69
C GLU A 4 -13.31 30.21 -3.55
N LYS A 5 -12.32 30.92 -3.02
CA LYS A 5 -10.99 30.46 -2.69
C LYS A 5 -11.08 29.67 -1.38
N LEU A 6 -11.14 28.35 -1.46
CA LEU A 6 -11.06 27.49 -0.28
C LEU A 6 -9.59 27.35 0.13
N ASP A 7 -9.13 28.26 0.98
CA ASP A 7 -7.82 28.20 1.63
C ASP A 7 -7.91 27.23 2.83
N GLY A 8 -7.99 25.94 2.51
CA GLY A 8 -8.01 24.87 3.50
C GLY A 8 -6.59 24.50 3.90
N LYS A 9 -6.07 25.09 5.00
CA LYS A 9 -4.94 24.51 5.73
C LYS A 9 -5.32 23.08 6.12
N ILE A 10 -4.61 22.11 5.55
CA ILE A 10 -4.71 20.71 5.98
C ILE A 10 -4.13 20.66 7.40
N GLU A 11 -5.01 20.60 8.38
CA GLU A 11 -4.66 20.43 9.78
C GLU A 11 -4.18 18.99 9.96
N TYR A 12 -2.86 18.81 10.05
CA TYR A 12 -2.25 17.54 10.34
C TYR A 12 -2.60 17.19 11.79
N CYS A 13 -3.59 16.32 11.97
CA CYS A 13 -3.98 15.81 13.29
C CYS A 13 -2.81 15.03 13.89
N ASN A 14 -1.94 15.72 14.63
CA ASN A 14 -0.96 15.11 15.51
C ASN A 14 -1.69 14.49 16.70
N TYR A 15 -2.23 13.30 16.52
CA TYR A 15 -2.50 12.43 17.65
C TYR A 15 -1.16 11.92 18.15
N ALA A 16 -0.77 12.33 19.36
CA ALA A 16 0.36 11.78 20.06
C ALA A 16 0.09 10.27 20.28
N VAL A 17 0.65 9.45 19.40
CA VAL A 17 0.69 7.99 19.56
C VAL A 17 1.74 7.71 20.63
N ASP A 18 1.34 6.94 21.63
CA ASP A 18 2.22 6.41 22.68
C ASP A 18 3.49 5.80 22.05
N SER A 19 4.67 6.21 22.53
CA SER A 19 5.95 6.07 21.82
C SER A 19 6.52 4.64 21.82
N SER A 20 5.70 3.64 22.12
CA SER A 20 6.13 2.24 22.32
C SER A 20 5.66 1.30 21.21
N VAL A 21 4.77 1.72 20.33
CA VAL A 21 4.38 0.97 19.13
C VAL A 21 4.92 1.69 17.90
N GLU A 22 6.12 1.32 17.49
CA GLU A 22 6.69 1.73 16.21
C GLU A 22 5.64 1.42 15.12
N ASN A 23 5.18 2.44 14.40
CA ASN A 23 4.07 2.28 13.48
C ASN A 23 4.58 1.48 12.26
N MET A 24 4.44 0.15 12.35
CA MET A 24 5.21 -0.88 11.62
C MET A 24 5.12 -0.78 10.09
N TYR A 25 4.16 -0.01 9.57
CA TYR A 25 3.90 0.18 8.14
C TYR A 25 4.04 1.63 7.66
N VAL A 26 4.36 2.58 8.55
CA VAL A 26 4.59 3.97 8.14
C VAL A 26 5.92 4.03 7.37
N ASN A 27 5.87 4.65 6.18
CA ASN A 27 6.99 4.83 5.26
C ASN A 27 7.57 3.55 4.63
N LYS A 28 6.86 2.41 4.71
CA LYS A 28 7.21 1.22 3.91
C LYS A 28 6.50 1.25 2.56
N VAL A 29 7.19 0.78 1.53
CA VAL A 29 6.67 0.77 0.16
C VAL A 29 6.80 -0.63 -0.43
N TRP A 30 5.75 -1.05 -1.14
CA TRP A 30 5.78 -2.25 -1.95
C TRP A 30 6.39 -1.94 -3.32
N VAL A 31 7.36 -2.74 -3.74
CA VAL A 31 7.96 -2.68 -5.08
C VAL A 31 7.78 -4.02 -5.79
N GLN A 32 7.53 -3.99 -7.09
CA GLN A 32 7.37 -5.19 -7.90
C GLN A 32 8.70 -5.57 -8.55
N CYS A 33 9.06 -6.85 -8.52
CA CYS A 33 10.19 -7.38 -9.26
C CYS A 33 9.92 -7.37 -10.77
N GLU A 34 10.85 -6.85 -11.56
CA GLU A 34 10.72 -6.76 -13.02
C GLU A 34 11.27 -7.97 -13.78
N ASN A 35 11.72 -9.01 -13.07
CA ASN A 35 11.97 -10.29 -13.73
C ASN A 35 10.64 -10.88 -14.20
N GLU A 36 10.50 -11.05 -15.52
CA GLU A 36 9.30 -11.56 -16.18
C GLU A 36 8.82 -12.91 -15.63
N ASN A 37 9.74 -13.75 -15.14
CA ASN A 37 9.41 -15.04 -14.53
C ASN A 37 9.07 -14.96 -13.04
N CYS A 38 9.16 -13.77 -12.43
CA CYS A 38 8.94 -13.56 -11.01
C CYS A 38 7.71 -12.71 -10.73
N LEU A 39 7.76 -11.42 -11.07
CA LEU A 39 6.70 -10.42 -10.87
C LEU A 39 6.14 -10.31 -9.44
N LYS A 40 6.84 -10.85 -8.44
CA LYS A 40 6.47 -10.79 -7.02
C LYS A 40 6.68 -9.41 -6.43
N TRP A 41 5.84 -9.04 -5.48
CA TRP A 41 5.93 -7.84 -4.68
C TRP A 41 6.78 -8.04 -3.44
N ARG A 42 7.56 -7.01 -3.08
CA ARG A 42 8.46 -7.00 -1.92
C ARG A 42 8.24 -5.73 -1.11
N LEU A 43 8.03 -5.88 0.19
CA LEU A 43 7.90 -4.75 1.10
C LEU A 43 9.28 -4.26 1.50
N LEU A 44 9.59 -3.01 1.19
CA LEU A 44 10.85 -2.38 1.55
C LEU A 44 10.73 -1.62 2.88
N SER A 45 11.84 -1.58 3.62
CA SER A 45 11.99 -0.66 4.73
C SER A 45 12.03 0.79 4.24
N SER A 46 11.85 1.74 5.17
CA SER A 46 11.97 3.17 4.88
C SER A 46 13.36 3.51 4.32
N GLU A 47 14.41 2.89 4.86
CA GLU A 47 15.79 3.10 4.44
C GLU A 47 16.05 2.58 3.02
N ASP A 48 15.45 1.45 2.65
CA ASP A 48 15.62 0.86 1.32
C ASP A 48 14.81 1.57 0.27
N THR A 49 13.59 2.00 0.62
CA THR A 49 12.73 2.81 -0.25
C THR A 49 13.45 4.07 -0.72
N ALA A 50 14.18 4.75 0.17
CA ALA A 50 14.93 5.96 -0.16
C ALA A 50 16.12 5.72 -1.12
N LYS A 51 16.54 4.47 -1.31
CA LYS A 51 17.66 4.09 -2.19
C LYS A 51 17.20 3.50 -3.52
N VAL A 52 15.89 3.26 -3.69
CA VAL A 52 15.36 2.77 -4.96
C VAL A 52 15.52 3.87 -6.01
N ASP A 53 16.24 3.56 -7.07
CA ASP A 53 16.26 4.37 -8.27
C ASP A 53 14.98 4.08 -9.06
N HIS A 54 14.18 5.12 -9.32
CA HIS A 54 12.90 4.99 -10.03
C HIS A 54 13.05 4.95 -11.56
N ASP A 55 14.24 5.28 -12.07
CA ASP A 55 14.54 5.26 -13.50
C ASP A 55 15.14 3.92 -13.96
N GLU A 56 15.50 3.03 -13.02
CA GLU A 56 16.11 1.73 -13.27
C GLU A 56 15.23 0.56 -12.80
N PRO A 57 15.34 -0.61 -13.44
CA PRO A 57 14.51 -1.75 -13.10
C PRO A 57 14.85 -2.32 -11.72
N TRP A 58 13.82 -2.74 -10.98
CA TRP A 58 13.99 -3.32 -9.64
C TRP A 58 13.82 -4.85 -9.63
N TYR A 59 14.71 -5.56 -8.92
CA TYR A 59 14.70 -7.02 -8.81
C TYR A 59 14.80 -7.52 -7.37
N CYS A 60 14.28 -8.71 -7.09
CA CYS A 60 14.27 -9.29 -5.73
C CYS A 60 15.66 -9.31 -5.06
N PHE A 61 16.74 -9.56 -5.81
CA PHE A 61 18.10 -9.60 -5.25
C PHE A 61 18.59 -8.24 -4.72
N MET A 62 17.91 -7.15 -5.07
CA MET A 62 18.19 -5.80 -4.59
C MET A 62 17.52 -5.52 -3.24
N ASN A 63 16.61 -6.38 -2.79
CA ASN A 63 15.99 -6.26 -1.46
C ASN A 63 17.02 -6.58 -0.37
N THR A 64 17.17 -5.72 0.64
CA THR A 64 18.08 -5.99 1.76
C THR A 64 17.47 -6.95 2.79
N ASP A 65 16.15 -7.15 2.77
CA ASP A 65 15.49 -8.14 3.61
C ASP A 65 15.82 -9.56 3.11
N SER A 66 16.71 -10.24 3.82
CA SER A 66 17.16 -11.60 3.52
C SER A 66 16.03 -12.64 3.52
N ARG A 67 14.88 -12.34 4.13
CA ARG A 67 13.70 -13.20 4.10
C ARG A 67 13.01 -13.19 2.75
N TYR A 68 13.20 -12.15 1.93
CA TYR A 68 12.49 -11.92 0.67
C TYR A 68 13.38 -11.38 -0.46
N ASN A 69 14.68 -11.65 -0.44
CA ASN A 69 15.65 -11.14 -1.41
C ASN A 69 15.93 -12.07 -2.62
N ASN A 70 15.07 -13.06 -2.88
CA ASN A 70 15.25 -13.96 -4.02
C ASN A 70 13.92 -14.21 -4.74
N CYS A 71 13.99 -14.42 -6.05
CA CYS A 71 12.81 -14.73 -6.87
C CYS A 71 12.19 -16.09 -6.55
N SER A 72 12.97 -17.03 -6.02
CA SER A 72 12.51 -18.35 -5.60
C SER A 72 11.72 -18.34 -4.30
N ILE A 73 11.87 -17.30 -3.48
CA ILE A 73 11.15 -17.14 -2.21
C ILE A 73 9.73 -16.68 -2.51
N SER A 74 8.75 -17.25 -1.82
CA SER A 74 7.34 -16.82 -1.88
C SER A 74 7.16 -15.34 -1.54
N GLU A 75 6.07 -14.75 -2.02
CA GLU A 75 5.66 -13.40 -1.64
C GLU A 75 5.29 -13.36 -0.13
N GLU A 76 5.45 -12.20 0.50
CA GLU A 76 5.00 -12.00 1.89
C GLU A 76 3.47 -11.91 1.91
N ASP A 77 2.84 -12.58 2.88
CA ASP A 77 1.40 -12.50 3.05
C ASP A 77 0.98 -11.10 3.53
N PHE A 78 -0.14 -10.60 3.01
CA PHE A 78 -0.71 -9.36 3.52
C PHE A 78 -1.10 -9.54 5.00
N PRO A 79 -0.77 -8.57 5.89
CA PRO A 79 -1.05 -8.69 7.32
C PRO A 79 -2.53 -8.91 7.60
N GLU A 80 -2.81 -9.71 8.63
CA GLU A 80 -4.17 -9.92 9.09
C GLU A 80 -4.76 -8.63 9.67
N GLU A 81 -6.08 -8.50 9.60
CA GLU A 81 -6.81 -7.35 10.14
C GLU A 81 -6.49 -7.13 11.63
N SER A 82 -6.35 -8.20 12.41
CA SER A 82 -5.97 -8.14 13.83
C SER A 82 -4.64 -7.40 14.07
N GLN A 83 -3.65 -7.59 13.19
CA GLN A 83 -2.33 -6.95 13.27
C GLN A 83 -2.43 -5.47 12.93
N LEU A 84 -3.24 -5.11 11.93
CA LEU A 84 -3.47 -3.72 11.54
C LEU A 84 -4.15 -2.94 12.66
N HIS A 85 -5.14 -3.54 13.32
CA HIS A 85 -5.84 -2.92 14.47
C HIS A 85 -4.89 -2.72 15.65
N GLN A 86 -4.00 -3.67 15.94
CA GLN A 86 -2.97 -3.53 16.99
C GLN A 86 -2.01 -2.38 16.69
N CYS A 87 -1.69 -2.15 15.41
CA CYS A 87 -0.89 -1.00 14.97
C CYS A 87 -1.69 0.32 14.90
N GLY A 88 -2.95 0.34 15.34
CA GLY A 88 -3.79 1.54 15.36
C GLY A 88 -4.41 1.92 14.02
N PHE A 89 -4.33 1.05 13.00
CA PHE A 89 -4.99 1.27 11.73
C PHE A 89 -6.46 0.86 11.78
N LYS A 90 -7.32 1.66 11.15
CA LYS A 90 -8.73 1.33 10.91
C LYS A 90 -8.94 1.02 9.43
N ILE A 91 -9.31 -0.21 9.13
CA ILE A 91 -9.68 -0.60 7.76
C ILE A 91 -11.09 -0.08 7.47
N VAL A 92 -11.25 0.57 6.31
CA VAL A 92 -12.55 1.07 5.83
C VAL A 92 -12.87 0.35 4.53
N TYR A 93 -13.90 -0.49 4.57
CA TYR A 93 -14.39 -1.20 3.40
C TYR A 93 -15.46 -0.38 2.67
N SER A 94 -15.47 -0.46 1.34
CA SER A 94 -16.52 0.13 0.52
C SER A 94 -17.84 -0.60 0.75
N GLN A 95 -18.94 0.15 0.87
CA GLN A 95 -20.30 -0.40 0.98
C GLN A 95 -20.96 -0.65 -0.38
N LEU A 96 -20.19 -0.55 -1.46
CA LEU A 96 -20.69 -0.72 -2.82
C LEU A 96 -20.81 -2.20 -3.19
N PRO A 97 -21.83 -2.59 -3.99
CA PRO A 97 -22.00 -3.97 -4.43
C PRO A 97 -20.82 -4.52 -5.24
N LEU A 98 -20.58 -5.84 -5.13
CA LEU A 98 -19.67 -6.56 -6.03
C LEU A 98 -20.07 -6.36 -7.49
N GLY A 99 -19.08 -6.23 -8.36
CA GLY A 99 -19.25 -5.94 -9.79
C GLY A 99 -19.50 -4.47 -10.10
N SER A 100 -19.61 -3.58 -9.10
CA SER A 100 -19.77 -2.15 -9.36
C SER A 100 -18.54 -1.59 -10.07
N LEU A 101 -18.79 -0.81 -11.12
CA LEU A 101 -17.79 0.02 -11.76
C LEU A 101 -17.68 1.33 -10.98
N VAL A 102 -16.47 1.65 -10.55
CA VAL A 102 -16.16 2.85 -9.78
C VAL A 102 -15.03 3.61 -10.47
N LEU A 103 -14.99 4.93 -10.27
CA LEU A 103 -13.82 5.72 -10.60
C LEU A 103 -12.96 5.86 -9.35
N VAL A 104 -11.76 5.29 -9.39
CA VAL A 104 -10.75 5.50 -8.36
C VAL A 104 -10.18 6.90 -8.53
N LYS A 105 -9.94 7.60 -7.42
CA LYS A 105 -9.39 8.96 -7.42
C LYS A 105 -8.29 9.08 -6.38
N LEU A 106 -7.10 9.45 -6.84
CA LEU A 106 -5.97 9.82 -6.00
C LEU A 106 -5.61 11.29 -6.29
N GLN A 107 -5.19 12.04 -5.25
CA GLN A 107 -4.82 13.44 -5.43
C GLN A 107 -3.68 13.55 -6.45
N LYS A 108 -3.81 14.49 -7.41
CA LYS A 108 -2.85 14.75 -8.50
C LYS A 108 -2.77 13.67 -9.61
N TRP A 109 -3.61 12.63 -9.57
CA TRP A 109 -3.71 11.65 -10.65
C TRP A 109 -5.07 11.73 -11.34
N PRO A 110 -5.15 11.42 -12.66
CA PRO A 110 -6.45 11.30 -13.34
C PRO A 110 -7.29 10.22 -12.68
N SER A 111 -8.61 10.28 -12.80
CA SER A 111 -9.45 9.16 -12.37
C SER A 111 -9.31 7.98 -13.32
N TRP A 112 -9.28 6.76 -12.79
CA TRP A 112 -9.24 5.52 -13.59
C TRP A 112 -10.38 4.57 -13.19
N PRO A 113 -10.90 3.77 -14.14
CA PRO A 113 -11.95 2.81 -13.84
C PRO A 113 -11.41 1.66 -12.96
N GLY A 114 -12.22 1.22 -12.02
CA GLY A 114 -12.02 0.02 -11.23
C GLY A 114 -13.31 -0.78 -11.11
N ILE A 115 -13.19 -2.08 -10.88
CA ILE A 115 -14.32 -2.97 -10.57
C ILE A 115 -14.15 -3.50 -9.15
N LEU A 116 -15.22 -3.52 -8.36
CA LEU A 116 -15.19 -4.14 -7.05
C LEU A 116 -15.36 -5.65 -7.19
N CYS A 117 -14.34 -6.42 -6.85
CA CYS A 117 -14.38 -7.88 -6.85
C CYS A 117 -13.74 -8.44 -5.58
N PRO A 118 -14.07 -9.70 -5.19
CA PRO A 118 -13.41 -10.33 -4.05
C PRO A 118 -11.94 -10.58 -4.38
N ASP A 119 -11.11 -10.76 -3.34
CA ASP A 119 -9.74 -11.22 -3.52
C ASP A 119 -9.74 -12.57 -4.27
N ARG A 120 -8.89 -12.70 -5.29
CA ARG A 120 -8.86 -13.90 -6.14
C ARG A 120 -8.45 -15.17 -5.38
N PHE A 121 -7.60 -15.03 -4.38
CA PHE A 121 -7.04 -16.16 -3.63
C PHE A 121 -7.92 -16.53 -2.44
N LYS A 122 -8.47 -15.55 -1.73
CA LYS A 122 -9.32 -15.76 -0.55
C LYS A 122 -10.81 -15.88 -0.86
N GLY A 123 -11.24 -15.42 -2.04
CA GLY A 123 -12.65 -15.44 -2.46
C GLY A 123 -13.57 -14.54 -1.62
N LYS A 124 -12.99 -13.69 -0.76
CA LYS A 124 -13.67 -12.78 0.16
C LYS A 124 -13.02 -11.40 0.06
N TYR A 125 -13.71 -10.37 0.53
CA TYR A 125 -13.00 -9.20 1.01
C TYR A 125 -12.17 -9.63 2.22
N VAL A 126 -10.99 -9.04 2.41
CA VAL A 126 -10.27 -9.18 3.69
C VAL A 126 -11.30 -8.89 4.79
N THR A 127 -11.52 -9.86 5.67
CA THR A 127 -12.51 -9.85 6.77
C THR A 127 -11.83 -10.37 8.00
#